data_AF-A0A9W9YT49-F1
#
_entry.id   AF-A0A9W9YT49-F1
#
_cell.length_a   1.000
_cell.length_b   1.000
_cell.length_c   1.000
_cell.angle_alpha   90.00
_cell.angle_beta   90.00
_cell.angle_gamma   90.00
#
_symmetry.space_group_name_H-M   'P 1'
#
loop_
_entity.id
_entity.type
_entity.pdbx_description
1 polymer ?
#
loop_
_entity_poly.entity_id
_entity_poly.type
_entity_poly.pdbx_seq_one_letter_code
_entity_poly.pdbx_strand_id
1 'polypeptide(L)'
;MELFVSVSGVERGKIDIQQAGDDGFHCEYASFRGSFSSGTPVRVFASINHGSRSSTVHDTAFVWVEDVTTSRFKACLVQGGQGAGGNTTIDWFAFQGSQSGVYQGEASFTLFTTGTKCSQVAFPR
;
A
#
# COMPACT_ATOMS: atom_id res chain seq x y z
N MET A 1 -18.70 14.70 -13.71
CA MET A 1 -18.54 15.40 -12.43
C MET A 1 -18.60 14.34 -11.36
N GLU A 2 -17.45 13.73 -11.07
CA GLU A 2 -17.32 12.64 -10.09
C GLU A 2 -17.42 13.26 -8.68
N LEU A 3 -18.44 12.88 -7.92
CA LEU A 3 -18.63 13.31 -6.53
C LEU A 3 -17.62 12.57 -5.65
N PHE A 4 -16.51 13.24 -5.30
CA PHE A 4 -15.64 12.78 -4.23
C PHE A 4 -16.30 13.07 -2.89
N VAL A 5 -16.89 12.05 -2.28
CA VAL A 5 -17.28 12.10 -0.86
C VAL A 5 -15.98 12.07 -0.06
N SER A 6 -15.51 13.26 0.36
CA SER A 6 -14.50 13.37 1.41
C SER A 6 -15.17 13.01 2.73
N VAL A 7 -15.24 11.72 3.05
CA VAL A 7 -15.42 11.32 4.46
C VAL A 7 -14.17 11.83 5.17
N SER A 8 -14.36 12.76 6.12
CA SER A 8 -13.27 13.27 6.95
C SER A 8 -12.49 12.09 7.54
N GLY A 9 -11.26 11.90 7.09
CA GLY A 9 -10.40 10.81 7.56
C GLY A 9 -10.27 9.57 6.65
N VAL A 10 -10.70 9.61 5.39
CA VAL A 10 -10.39 8.57 4.39
C VAL A 10 -9.93 9.17 3.06
N GLU A 11 -8.84 8.64 2.51
CA GLU A 11 -8.34 8.96 1.17
C GLU A 11 -7.94 7.69 0.41
N ARG A 12 -7.94 7.77 -0.93
CA ARG A 12 -7.51 6.67 -1.80
C ARG A 12 -6.88 7.20 -3.07
N GLY A 13 -6.04 6.39 -3.69
CA GLY A 13 -5.39 6.75 -4.93
C GLY A 13 -4.64 5.61 -5.56
N LYS A 14 -3.84 5.96 -6.56
CA LYS A 14 -3.06 5.07 -7.39
C LYS A 14 -1.68 5.67 -7.62
N ILE A 15 -0.66 4.83 -7.61
CA ILE A 15 0.71 5.18 -8.01
C ILE A 15 1.03 4.37 -9.27
N ASP A 16 1.40 5.04 -10.35
CA ASP A 16 1.84 4.40 -11.58
C ASP A 16 3.32 4.05 -11.48
N ILE A 17 3.64 2.76 -11.51
CA ILE A 17 5.02 2.31 -11.38
C ILE A 17 5.65 2.28 -12.77
N GLN A 18 6.54 3.24 -13.03
CA GLN A 18 7.36 3.19 -14.23
C GLN A 18 8.44 2.13 -14.03
N GLN A 19 8.31 1.02 -14.74
CA GLN A 19 9.33 -0.03 -14.79
C GLN A 19 10.51 0.45 -15.66
N ALA A 20 11.30 1.37 -15.10
CA ALA A 20 12.51 1.87 -15.73
C ALA A 20 13.71 1.41 -14.89
N GLY A 21 14.30 0.27 -15.23
CA GLY A 21 15.50 -0.26 -14.56
C GLY A 21 15.53 -1.79 -14.45
N ASP A 22 16.74 -2.34 -14.29
CA ASP A 22 17.02 -3.78 -14.27
C ASP A 22 16.91 -4.43 -12.87
N ASP A 23 16.71 -3.66 -11.80
CA ASP A 23 16.73 -4.18 -10.41
C ASP A 23 15.35 -4.59 -9.87
N GLY A 24 14.28 -4.27 -10.60
CA GLY A 24 12.91 -4.61 -10.22
C GLY A 24 12.42 -3.93 -8.95
N PHE A 25 13.15 -2.94 -8.42
CA PHE A 25 12.84 -2.25 -7.16
C PHE A 25 12.42 -0.81 -7.43
N HIS A 26 11.21 -0.43 -6.99
CA HIS A 26 10.68 0.92 -7.14
C HIS A 26 10.10 1.42 -5.83
N CYS A 27 10.36 2.69 -5.52
CA CYS A 27 9.72 3.37 -4.40
C CYS A 27 9.27 4.76 -4.80
N GLU A 28 8.06 5.13 -4.37
CA GLU A 28 7.49 6.43 -4.69
C GLU A 28 6.73 7.00 -3.49
N TYR A 29 6.84 8.32 -3.33
CA TYR A 29 6.05 9.06 -2.36
C TYR A 29 4.69 9.39 -2.96
N ALA A 30 3.63 9.06 -2.23
CA ALA A 30 2.28 9.52 -2.53
C ALA A 30 1.83 10.53 -1.46
N SER A 31 1.35 11.67 -1.92
CA SER A 31 0.78 12.71 -1.07
C SER A 31 -0.74 12.55 -0.96
N PHE A 32 -1.24 12.77 0.25
CA PHE A 32 -2.67 12.90 0.49
C PHE A 32 -3.16 14.26 -0.03
N ARG A 33 -4.36 14.29 -0.60
CA ARG A 33 -5.00 15.52 -1.10
C ARG A 33 -5.40 16.43 0.04
N GLY A 34 -5.92 15.87 1.13
CA GLY A 34 -6.07 16.51 2.42
C GLY A 34 -4.87 16.18 3.31
N SER A 35 -4.65 16.98 4.35
CA SER A 35 -3.77 16.56 5.44
C SER A 35 -4.63 15.91 6.53
N PHE A 36 -4.25 14.71 6.95
CA PHE A 36 -4.80 14.09 8.15
C PHE A 36 -4.44 14.92 9.38
N SER A 37 -5.25 14.82 10.44
CA SER A 37 -5.02 15.57 11.68
C SER A 37 -3.77 15.07 12.41
N SER A 38 -3.06 15.96 13.12
CA SER A 38 -2.02 15.50 14.03
C SER A 38 -2.60 14.73 15.22
N GLY A 39 -1.86 13.76 15.76
CA GLY A 39 -2.20 13.08 17.02
C GLY A 39 -2.95 11.75 16.91
N THR A 40 -3.36 11.33 15.70
CA THR A 40 -3.83 9.96 15.45
C THR A 40 -3.03 9.36 14.29
N PRO A 41 -2.51 8.13 14.39
CA PRO A 41 -1.79 7.51 13.28
C PRO A 41 -2.66 7.35 12.04
N VAL A 42 -2.08 7.61 10.87
CA VAL A 42 -2.67 7.27 9.57
C VAL A 42 -2.33 5.82 9.28
N ARG A 43 -3.32 5.02 8.87
CA ARG A 43 -3.10 3.67 8.36
C ARG A 43 -3.23 3.67 6.86
N VAL A 44 -2.30 3.03 6.19
CA VAL A 44 -2.28 2.89 4.73
C VAL A 44 -2.26 1.42 4.38
N PHE A 45 -3.16 1.02 3.50
CA PHE A 45 -3.15 -0.29 2.87
C PHE A 45 -2.83 -0.11 1.40
N ALA A 46 -1.94 -0.97 0.90
CA ALA A 46 -1.49 -0.94 -0.48
C ALA A 46 -1.61 -2.34 -1.10
N SER A 47 -1.95 -2.38 -2.38
CA SER A 47 -2.03 -3.60 -3.16
C SER A 47 -1.49 -3.37 -4.56
N ILE A 48 -0.86 -4.41 -5.12
CA ILE A 48 -0.36 -4.39 -6.49
C ILE A 48 -1.52 -4.70 -7.44
N ASN A 49 -1.63 -3.93 -8.52
CA ASN A 49 -2.59 -4.13 -9.58
C ASN A 49 -1.84 -4.15 -10.93
N HIS A 50 -1.92 -5.27 -11.65
CA HIS A 50 -1.28 -5.46 -12.97
C HIS A 50 -2.20 -5.09 -14.15
N GLY A 51 -3.37 -4.50 -13.87
CA GLY A 51 -4.37 -4.17 -14.87
C GLY A 51 -4.84 -5.39 -15.66
N SER A 52 -5.20 -5.19 -16.93
CA SER A 52 -5.69 -6.23 -17.84
C SER A 52 -4.60 -6.80 -18.76
N ARG A 53 -3.33 -6.40 -18.57
CA ARG A 53 -2.19 -6.79 -19.42
C ARG A 53 -1.07 -7.31 -18.53
N SER A 54 -1.18 -8.56 -18.09
CA SER A 54 -0.03 -9.33 -17.61
C SER A 54 0.44 -10.19 -18.77
N SER A 55 1.61 -9.88 -19.34
CA SER A 55 2.17 -10.63 -20.47
C SER A 55 3.05 -11.81 -20.05
N THR A 56 3.28 -12.02 -18.75
CA THR A 56 4.24 -13.03 -18.28
C THR A 56 3.86 -13.59 -16.91
N VAL A 57 3.90 -14.93 -16.78
CA VAL A 57 3.29 -15.70 -15.67
C VAL A 57 4.25 -15.88 -14.47
N HIS A 58 5.32 -15.09 -14.37
CA HIS A 58 6.40 -15.34 -13.40
C HIS A 58 6.83 -14.14 -12.56
N ASP A 59 5.96 -13.15 -12.37
CA ASP A 59 6.31 -11.97 -11.56
C ASP A 59 6.08 -12.25 -10.07
N THR A 60 7.14 -12.58 -9.34
CA THR A 60 7.11 -12.49 -7.87
C THR A 60 7.10 -11.02 -7.51
N ALA A 61 6.01 -10.54 -6.90
CA ALA A 61 5.89 -9.14 -6.55
C ALA A 61 5.56 -8.95 -5.07
N PHE A 62 6.22 -7.99 -4.43
CA PHE A 62 6.03 -7.68 -3.02
C PHE A 62 5.94 -6.17 -2.83
N VAL A 63 4.86 -5.71 -2.18
CA VAL A 63 4.59 -4.30 -1.90
C VAL A 63 4.62 -4.05 -0.40
N TRP A 64 5.17 -2.91 0.01
CA TRP A 64 5.10 -2.44 1.38
C TRP A 64 4.98 -0.92 1.45
N VAL A 65 4.60 -0.43 2.63
CA VAL A 65 4.45 0.99 2.91
C VAL A 65 5.38 1.37 4.06
N GLU A 66 6.08 2.49 3.90
CA GLU A 66 6.97 3.07 4.90
C GLU A 66 6.81 4.60 4.96
N ASP A 67 7.45 5.24 5.94
CA ASP A 67 7.47 6.71 6.11
C ASP A 67 6.07 7.35 6.07
N VAL A 68 5.12 6.76 6.80
CA VAL A 68 3.73 7.27 6.88
C VAL A 68 3.69 8.48 7.80
N THR A 69 3.24 9.60 7.25
CA THR A 69 2.99 10.86 7.95
C THR A 69 1.53 11.29 7.80
N THR A 70 1.17 12.48 8.28
CA THR A 70 -0.18 13.02 8.08
C THR A 70 -0.42 13.59 6.68
N SER A 71 0.63 13.76 5.86
CA SER A 71 0.55 14.40 4.53
C SER A 71 1.00 13.51 3.38
N ARG A 72 1.76 12.45 3.66
CA ARG A 72 2.29 11.53 2.65
C ARG A 72 2.69 10.19 3.25
N PHE A 73 2.91 9.23 2.38
CA PHE A 73 3.57 7.96 2.67
C PHE A 73 4.50 7.58 1.52
N LYS A 74 5.39 6.62 1.75
CA LYS A 74 6.21 6.01 0.71
C LYS A 74 5.72 4.58 0.46
N ALA A 75 5.41 4.27 -0.78
CA ALA A 75 5.11 2.91 -1.22
C ALA A 75 6.32 2.36 -1.95
N CYS A 76 6.66 1.11 -1.68
CA CYS A 76 7.73 0.42 -2.36
C CYS A 76 7.23 -0.91 -2.91
N LEU A 77 7.82 -1.31 -4.03
CA LEU A 77 7.50 -2.52 -4.77
C LEU A 77 8.82 -3.16 -5.21
N VAL A 78 8.95 -4.47 -4.98
CA VAL A 78 9.94 -5.29 -5.68
C VAL A 78 9.21 -6.26 -6.59
N GLN A 79 9.64 -6.36 -7.83
CA GLN A 79 9.17 -7.32 -8.83
C GLN A 79 10.38 -8.12 -9.32
N GLY A 80 10.31 -9.45 -9.24
CA GLY A 80 11.28 -10.36 -9.83
C GLY A 80 10.62 -11.17 -10.94
N GLY A 81 11.34 -11.46 -12.02
CA GLY A 81 10.83 -12.22 -13.16
C GLY A 81 11.26 -11.62 -14.50
N GLN A 82 11.24 -12.45 -15.55
CA GLN A 82 11.39 -11.95 -16.92
C GLN A 82 10.05 -11.38 -17.39
N GLY A 83 10.06 -10.14 -17.87
CA GLY A 83 8.87 -9.55 -18.47
C GLY A 83 8.00 -8.77 -17.50
N ALA A 84 8.62 -8.02 -16.58
CA ALA A 84 7.95 -7.01 -15.78
C ALA A 84 7.07 -6.10 -16.67
N GLY A 85 7.42 -5.90 -17.95
CA GLY A 85 6.66 -5.11 -18.92
C GLY A 85 5.14 -5.23 -18.81
N GLY A 86 4.52 -4.20 -18.23
CA GLY A 86 3.08 -4.10 -18.03
C GLY A 86 2.73 -2.84 -17.25
N ASN A 87 1.47 -2.42 -17.31
CA ASN A 87 1.01 -1.25 -16.57
C ASN A 87 0.74 -1.65 -15.11
N THR A 88 1.79 -1.73 -14.29
CA THR A 88 1.68 -2.06 -12.87
C THR A 88 1.43 -0.79 -12.06
N THR A 89 0.45 -0.86 -11.17
CA THR A 89 0.10 0.26 -10.30
C THR A 89 -0.02 -0.22 -8.86
N ILE A 90 0.32 0.65 -7.90
CA ILE A 90 -0.01 0.43 -6.50
C ILE A 90 -1.32 1.16 -6.21
N ASP A 91 -2.38 0.38 -6.00
CA ASP A 91 -3.65 0.88 -5.49
C ASP A 91 -3.54 1.02 -3.97
N TRP A 92 -3.93 2.17 -3.43
CA TRP A 92 -3.84 2.45 -2.00
C TRP A 92 -5.08 3.12 -1.46
N PHE A 93 -5.34 2.88 -0.17
CA PHE A 93 -6.24 3.69 0.62
C PHE A 93 -5.64 3.96 1.99
N ALA A 94 -5.92 5.15 2.51
CA ALA A 94 -5.43 5.64 3.78
C ALA A 94 -6.61 6.11 4.62
N PHE A 95 -6.53 5.87 5.92
CA PHE A 95 -7.54 6.38 6.84
C PHE A 95 -6.99 6.65 8.22
N GLN A 96 -7.72 7.46 8.98
CA GLN A 96 -7.37 7.86 10.32
C GLN A 96 -8.54 7.60 11.28
N GLY A 97 -8.21 7.20 12.51
CA GLY A 97 -9.19 6.98 13.57
C GLY A 97 -10.07 5.75 13.34
N SER A 98 -11.23 5.75 13.99
CA SER A 98 -12.24 4.71 13.83
C SER A 98 -13.15 5.05 12.64
N GLN A 99 -13.25 4.13 11.69
CA GLN A 99 -14.13 4.25 10.53
C GLN A 99 -15.29 3.27 10.70
N SER A 100 -16.51 3.73 10.46
CA SER A 100 -17.70 2.88 10.58
C SER A 100 -17.59 1.66 9.66
N GLY A 101 -17.80 0.47 10.21
CA GLY A 101 -17.67 -0.79 9.47
C GLY A 101 -16.24 -1.29 9.23
N VAL A 102 -15.22 -0.61 9.78
CA VAL A 102 -13.82 -1.03 9.66
C VAL A 102 -13.32 -1.60 10.98
N TYR A 103 -12.88 -2.87 10.95
CA TYR A 103 -12.06 -3.44 12.01
C TYR A 103 -10.59 -3.38 11.59
N GLN A 104 -9.73 -2.91 12.49
CA GLN A 104 -8.30 -2.75 12.23
C GLN A 104 -7.48 -3.14 13.45
N GLY A 105 -6.29 -3.65 13.21
CA GLY A 105 -5.33 -4.03 14.24
C GLY A 105 -3.97 -4.28 13.61
N GLU A 106 -2.96 -4.46 14.45
CA GLU A 106 -1.57 -4.53 14.02
C GLU A 106 -0.83 -5.58 14.85
N ALA A 107 0.11 -6.28 14.21
CA ALA A 107 1.06 -7.14 14.87
C ALA A 107 2.47 -6.73 14.42
N SER A 108 3.34 -6.45 15.37
CA SER A 108 4.73 -6.11 15.08
C SER A 108 5.60 -7.36 15.11
N PHE A 109 6.46 -7.47 14.10
CA PHE A 109 7.46 -8.53 13.99
C PHE A 109 8.86 -7.92 14.10
N THR A 110 9.79 -8.66 14.69
CA THR A 110 11.21 -8.33 14.63
C THR A 110 11.75 -8.65 13.23
N LEU A 111 13.05 -8.42 13.00
CA LEU A 111 13.73 -8.88 11.79
C LEU A 111 13.38 -10.33 11.46
N PHE A 112 13.09 -10.60 10.19
CA PHE A 112 12.84 -11.94 9.69
C PHE A 112 14.15 -12.74 9.71
N THR A 113 14.34 -13.52 10.78
CA THR A 113 15.43 -14.49 10.92
C THR A 113 14.96 -15.89 10.52
N THR A 114 15.78 -16.92 10.76
CA THR A 114 15.36 -18.31 10.60
C THR A 114 14.16 -18.64 11.52
N GLY A 115 13.26 -19.51 11.04
CA GLY A 115 12.06 -19.96 11.76
C GLY A 115 10.75 -19.40 11.19
N THR A 116 9.63 -19.76 11.83
CA THR A 116 8.28 -19.32 11.45
C THR A 116 7.54 -18.80 12.67
N LYS A 117 6.88 -17.63 12.56
CA LYS A 117 6.05 -17.05 13.63
C LYS A 117 4.68 -16.66 13.08
N CYS A 118 3.62 -17.16 13.71
CA CYS A 118 2.24 -16.76 13.42
C CYS A 118 1.73 -15.86 14.55
N SER A 119 1.17 -14.70 14.21
CA SER A 119 0.48 -13.82 15.15
C SER A 119 -0.93 -13.56 14.63
N GLN A 120 -1.93 -13.81 15.47
CA GLN A 120 -3.31 -13.57 15.13
C GLN A 120 -3.78 -12.24 15.74
N VAL A 121 -4.31 -11.37 14.89
CA VAL A 121 -5.04 -10.18 15.33
C VAL A 121 -6.52 -10.56 15.43
N ALA A 122 -7.09 -10.46 16.63
CA ALA A 122 -8.50 -10.81 16.87
C ALA A 122 -9.41 -9.59 16.65
N PHE A 123 -10.49 -9.79 15.89
CA PHE A 123 -11.56 -8.81 15.70
C PHE A 123 -12.87 -9.27 16.34
N PRO A 124 -13.75 -8.36 16.74
CA PRO A 124 -15.12 -8.70 17.16
C PRO A 124 -15.84 -9.53 16.09
N ARG A 125 -16.65 -10.51 16.53
CA ARG A 125 -17.50 -11.32 15.66
C ARG A 125 -18.85 -10.68 15.44
#